data_AF-A0A385LT12-F1
#
_entry.id   AF-A0A385LT12-F1
#
_cell.length_a   1.000
_cell.length_b   1.000
_cell.length_c   1.000
_cell.angle_alpha   90.00
_cell.angle_beta   90.00
_cell.angle_gamma   90.00
#
_symmetry.space_group_name_H-M   'P 1'
#
loop_
_entity.id
_entity.type
_entity.pdbx_description
1 polymer ?
#
loop_
_entity_poly.entity_id
_entity_poly.type
_entity_poly.pdbx_seq_one_letter_code
_entity_poly.pdbx_strand_id
1 'polypeptide(L)'
;MPTNTSDDSLDETVEGSVSGRDKLIAERTRSETWKKPPRRIERAECITCDTCLRACPPEFNAIFDNGLDVVIIPELCSGCPKCVLECPVDCIYVDEDWTPTTDEMWKHIGLTAEGVS
;
A
#
# COMPACT_ATOMS: atom_id res chain seq x y z
N MET A 1 42.70 -36.30 -23.61
CA MET A 1 42.76 -34.85 -23.38
C MET A 1 41.32 -34.34 -23.37
N PRO A 2 40.94 -33.56 -22.35
CA PRO A 2 39.65 -33.63 -21.65
C PRO A 2 38.70 -32.51 -22.14
N THR A 3 37.44 -32.33 -21.75
CA THR A 3 36.63 -32.67 -20.56
C THR A 3 35.15 -32.79 -20.98
N ASN A 4 34.47 -33.90 -20.68
CA ASN A 4 33.34 -34.00 -19.74
C ASN A 4 32.86 -32.68 -19.08
N THR A 5 31.56 -32.43 -19.08
CA THR A 5 30.70 -32.51 -17.87
C THR A 5 29.42 -31.71 -18.10
N SER A 6 28.33 -32.39 -17.76
CA SER A 6 26.96 -31.93 -17.53
C SER A 6 26.84 -30.76 -16.55
N ASP A 7 25.59 -30.45 -16.18
CA ASP A 7 25.19 -29.55 -15.10
C ASP A 7 25.32 -28.06 -15.47
N ASP A 8 24.38 -27.19 -15.15
CA ASP A 8 23.27 -27.26 -14.21
C ASP A 8 22.25 -26.22 -14.68
N SER A 9 21.03 -26.36 -14.17
CA SER A 9 20.16 -25.26 -13.76
C SER A 9 20.94 -23.95 -13.52
N LEU A 10 20.37 -22.80 -13.84
CA LEU A 10 19.58 -21.99 -12.92
C LEU A 10 18.82 -21.04 -13.86
N ASP A 11 17.49 -21.09 -13.90
CA ASP A 11 16.68 -20.30 -12.98
C ASP A 11 17.29 -18.89 -12.80
N GLU A 12 17.24 -18.07 -13.85
CA GLU A 12 17.09 -16.64 -13.61
C GLU A 12 15.61 -16.44 -13.26
N THR A 13 15.24 -16.86 -12.04
CA THR A 13 14.23 -16.11 -11.31
C THR A 13 14.73 -14.68 -11.33
N VAL A 14 14.05 -13.84 -12.11
CA VAL A 14 14.08 -12.41 -11.88
C VAL A 14 13.49 -12.26 -10.48
N GLU A 15 14.36 -12.33 -9.46
CA GLU A 15 14.09 -11.85 -8.11
C GLU A 15 13.97 -10.33 -8.21
N GLY A 16 12.91 -9.89 -8.89
CA GLY A 16 12.41 -8.54 -8.76
C GLY A 16 12.12 -8.37 -7.28
N SER A 17 12.75 -7.38 -6.67
CA SER A 17 12.62 -7.10 -5.24
C SER A 17 11.13 -6.98 -4.89
N VAL A 18 10.53 -8.07 -4.41
CA VAL A 18 9.16 -8.06 -3.91
C VAL A 18 9.21 -7.20 -2.66
N SER A 19 8.74 -5.97 -2.80
CA SER A 19 8.72 -5.03 -1.71
C SER A 19 7.83 -5.60 -0.61
N GLY A 20 8.10 -5.28 0.66
CA GLY A 20 7.26 -5.75 1.77
C GLY A 20 5.76 -5.47 1.53
N ARG A 21 5.44 -4.43 0.75
CA ARG A 21 4.09 -4.07 0.31
C ARG A 21 3.42 -5.13 -0.55
N ASP A 22 4.12 -5.73 -1.51
CA ASP A 22 3.52 -6.69 -2.45
C ASP A 22 3.00 -7.93 -1.70
N LYS A 23 3.73 -8.35 -0.66
CA LYS A 23 3.26 -9.40 0.26
C LYS A 23 1.97 -8.98 0.98
N LEU A 24 1.91 -7.76 1.50
CA LEU A 24 0.71 -7.26 2.19
C LEU A 24 -0.50 -7.17 1.27
N ILE A 25 -0.30 -6.84 -0.01
CA ILE A 25 -1.37 -6.84 -1.03
C ILE A 25 -1.83 -8.27 -1.32
N ALA A 26 -0.90 -9.20 -1.55
CA ALA A 26 -1.21 -10.58 -1.89
C ALA A 26 -1.96 -11.30 -0.75
N GLU A 27 -1.53 -11.07 0.49
CA GLU A 27 -2.14 -11.68 1.69
C GLU A 27 -3.33 -10.88 2.21
N ARG A 28 -3.49 -9.61 1.77
CA ARG A 28 -4.48 -8.66 2.30
C ARG A 28 -4.37 -8.51 3.82
N THR A 29 -3.14 -8.43 4.30
CA THR A 29 -2.80 -8.37 5.72
C THR A 29 -2.04 -7.11 6.07
N ARG A 30 -2.13 -6.71 7.34
CA ARG A 30 -1.27 -5.67 7.93
C ARG A 30 0.01 -6.29 8.45
N SER A 31 1.14 -5.58 8.32
CA SER A 31 2.40 -6.03 8.93
C SER A 31 2.31 -6.12 10.45
N GLU A 32 2.68 -7.28 11.01
CA GLU A 32 2.76 -7.51 12.46
C GLU A 32 3.81 -6.62 13.16
N THR A 33 4.77 -6.07 12.40
CA THR A 33 5.84 -5.23 12.95
C THR A 33 5.40 -3.78 13.18
N TRP A 34 4.27 -3.36 12.60
CA TRP A 34 3.78 -1.99 12.70
C TRP A 34 3.03 -1.76 14.02
N LYS A 35 3.65 -0.99 14.91
CA LYS A 35 3.11 -0.69 16.25
C LYS A 35 2.05 0.40 16.27
N LYS A 36 2.01 1.25 15.24
CA LYS A 36 1.05 2.35 15.18
C LYS A 36 -0.21 1.86 14.48
N PRO A 37 -1.41 2.24 14.95
CA PRO A 37 -2.64 2.05 14.19
C PRO A 37 -2.58 2.76 12.82
N PRO A 38 -3.39 2.32 11.85
CA PRO A 38 -3.55 3.03 10.59
C PRO A 38 -4.18 4.41 10.81
N ARG A 39 -4.27 5.16 9.72
CA ARG A 39 -4.95 6.45 9.66
C ARG A 39 -6.23 6.30 8.86
N ARG A 40 -7.22 7.14 9.14
CA ARG A 40 -8.44 7.27 8.33
C ARG A 40 -8.64 8.72 7.89
N ILE A 41 -9.24 8.89 6.72
CA ILE A 41 -9.70 10.19 6.23
C ILE A 41 -11.16 10.36 6.64
N GLU A 42 -11.50 11.47 7.28
CA GLU A 42 -12.89 11.84 7.54
C GLU A 42 -13.52 12.38 6.26
N ARG A 43 -14.43 11.60 5.69
CA ARG A 43 -15.03 11.88 4.38
C ARG A 43 -15.79 13.21 4.37
N ALA A 44 -16.50 13.51 5.46
CA ALA A 44 -17.30 14.74 5.56
C ALA A 44 -16.45 16.03 5.55
N GLU A 45 -15.15 15.93 5.87
CA GLU A 45 -14.21 17.05 5.95
C GLU A 45 -13.24 17.10 4.76
N CYS A 46 -13.07 15.98 4.05
CA CYS A 46 -12.16 15.87 2.93
C CYS A 46 -12.64 16.69 1.72
N ILE A 47 -11.73 17.48 1.15
CA ILE A 47 -11.97 18.30 -0.06
C ILE A 47 -11.35 17.69 -1.32
N THR A 48 -10.95 16.41 -1.29
CA THR A 48 -10.39 15.66 -2.42
C THR A 48 -9.27 16.42 -3.16
N CYS A 49 -8.27 16.92 -2.42
CA CYS A 49 -7.14 17.68 -2.98
C CYS A 49 -5.91 16.82 -3.35
N ASP A 50 -5.94 15.54 -2.98
CA ASP A 50 -4.94 14.49 -3.24
C ASP A 50 -3.53 14.74 -2.69
N THR A 51 -3.34 15.76 -1.84
CA THR A 51 -2.03 16.03 -1.25
C THR A 51 -1.56 14.88 -0.36
N CYS A 52 -2.47 14.25 0.39
CA CYS A 52 -2.15 13.08 1.20
C CYS A 52 -1.65 11.89 0.36
N LEU A 53 -2.22 11.68 -0.84
CA LEU A 53 -1.83 10.61 -1.75
C LEU A 53 -0.37 10.76 -2.20
N ARG A 54 0.02 11.98 -2.58
CA ARG A 54 1.43 12.32 -2.93
C ARG A 54 2.38 12.26 -1.73
N ALA A 55 1.89 12.54 -0.53
CA ALA A 55 2.67 12.55 0.71
C ALA A 55 2.92 11.14 1.28
N CYS A 56 2.08 10.17 0.94
CA CYS A 56 2.23 8.80 1.40
C CYS A 56 3.56 8.23 0.90
N PRO A 57 4.42 7.68 1.77
CA PRO A 57 5.69 7.11 1.32
C PRO A 57 5.48 6.03 0.24
N PRO A 58 6.22 6.05 -0.88
CA PRO A 58 6.03 5.10 -1.98
C PRO A 58 6.13 3.63 -1.56
N GLU A 59 6.95 3.32 -0.56
CA GLU A 59 7.09 1.98 -0.01
C GLU A 59 5.80 1.45 0.64
N PHE A 60 4.92 2.35 1.09
CA PHE A 60 3.61 1.99 1.66
C PHE A 60 2.48 2.22 0.69
N ASN A 61 2.53 3.28 -0.12
CA ASN A 61 1.53 3.71 -1.10
C ASN A 61 0.08 3.32 -0.72
N ALA A 62 -0.31 3.70 0.49
CA ALA A 62 -1.48 3.16 1.18
C ALA A 62 -2.77 3.95 0.91
N ILE A 63 -2.69 5.02 0.13
CA ILE A 63 -3.79 5.98 -0.07
C ILE A 63 -4.23 5.90 -1.53
N PHE A 64 -5.53 5.72 -1.75
CA PHE A 64 -6.11 5.51 -3.07
C PHE A 64 -7.23 6.49 -3.32
N ASP A 65 -7.30 6.96 -4.56
CA ASP A 65 -8.46 7.63 -5.10
C ASP A 65 -9.53 6.58 -5.45
N ASN A 66 -10.72 6.74 -4.90
CA ASN A 66 -11.90 5.90 -5.12
C ASN A 66 -13.02 6.69 -5.83
N GLY A 67 -12.65 7.65 -6.68
CA GLY A 67 -13.53 8.46 -7.49
C GLY A 67 -14.11 9.66 -6.75
N LEU A 68 -15.04 9.41 -5.81
CA LEU A 68 -15.67 10.49 -5.03
C LEU A 68 -14.93 10.77 -3.72
N ASP A 69 -14.00 9.90 -3.33
CA ASP A 69 -13.32 9.97 -2.04
C ASP A 69 -11.88 9.50 -2.17
N VAL A 70 -11.07 9.95 -1.23
CA VAL A 70 -9.72 9.43 -1.01
C VAL A 70 -9.75 8.57 0.24
N VAL A 71 -9.23 7.34 0.15
CA VAL A 71 -9.27 6.34 1.22
C VAL A 71 -7.88 5.85 1.58
N ILE A 72 -7.68 5.49 2.85
CA ILE A 72 -6.45 4.87 3.34
C ILE A 72 -6.73 3.38 3.54
N ILE A 73 -5.89 2.52 2.97
CA ILE A 73 -5.96 1.07 3.12
C ILE A 73 -5.22 0.70 4.41
N PRO A 74 -5.94 0.28 5.46
CA PRO A 74 -5.33 0.02 6.76
C PRO A 74 -4.28 -1.09 6.70
N GLU A 75 -4.42 -2.08 5.83
CA GLU A 75 -3.43 -3.15 5.65
C GLU A 75 -2.08 -2.64 5.14
N LEU A 76 -2.07 -1.52 4.40
CA LEU A 76 -0.88 -0.96 3.76
C LEU A 76 -0.31 0.25 4.52
N CYS A 77 -1.06 0.80 5.48
CA CYS A 77 -0.71 2.04 6.17
C CYS A 77 0.17 1.83 7.42
N SER A 78 1.46 2.16 7.40
CA SER A 78 2.33 2.01 8.59
C SER A 78 1.98 2.87 9.82
N GLY A 79 0.99 3.77 9.72
CA GLY A 79 0.60 4.71 10.78
C GLY A 79 1.53 5.92 10.91
N CYS A 80 2.45 6.12 9.95
CA CYS A 80 3.27 7.33 9.88
C CYS A 80 2.40 8.60 9.70
N PRO A 81 2.86 9.78 10.17
CA PRO A 81 2.02 10.99 10.17
C PRO A 81 2.15 11.84 8.89
N LYS A 82 2.87 11.41 7.84
CA LYS A 82 3.15 12.28 6.68
C LYS A 82 1.89 12.84 6.02
N CYS A 83 0.88 12.00 5.80
CA CYS A 83 -0.40 12.45 5.22
C CYS A 83 -1.13 13.46 6.12
N VAL A 84 -1.03 13.31 7.44
CA VAL A 84 -1.63 14.26 8.41
C VAL A 84 -0.97 15.62 8.29
N LEU A 85 0.36 15.67 8.20
CA LEU A 85 1.13 16.92 8.12
C LEU A 85 0.88 17.71 6.82
N GLU A 86 0.45 17.01 5.77
CA GLU A 86 0.26 17.59 4.42
C GLU A 86 -1.22 17.84 4.09
N CYS A 87 -2.15 17.49 4.98
CA CYS A 87 -3.57 17.71 4.75
C CYS A 87 -3.93 19.18 5.01
N PRO A 88 -4.40 19.94 4.00
CA PRO A 88 -4.67 21.38 4.18
C PRO A 88 -5.92 21.68 5.02
N VAL A 89 -6.71 20.67 5.35
CA VAL A 89 -7.97 20.78 6.10
C VAL A 89 -7.99 19.87 7.34
N ASP A 90 -6.83 19.29 7.70
CA ASP A 90 -6.65 18.46 8.90
C ASP A 90 -7.64 17.29 9.07
N CYS A 91 -8.17 16.73 7.98
CA CYS A 91 -9.23 15.70 8.02
C CYS A 91 -8.73 14.26 8.23
N ILE A 92 -7.51 14.04 8.73
CA ILE A 92 -6.89 12.71 8.84
C ILE A 92 -6.60 12.36 10.29
N TYR A 93 -7.19 11.26 10.75
CA TYR A 93 -7.18 10.85 12.16
C TYR A 93 -6.48 9.50 12.37
N VAL A 94 -6.09 9.23 13.61
CA VAL A 94 -5.74 7.86 14.04
C VAL A 94 -6.99 6.99 13.98
N ASP A 95 -6.88 5.77 13.48
CA ASP A 95 -7.96 4.79 13.47
C ASP A 95 -7.61 3.58 14.34
N GLU A 96 -7.94 3.67 15.64
CA GLU A 96 -7.72 2.59 16.62
C GLU A 96 -8.65 1.40 16.38
N ASP A 97 -9.84 1.66 15.85
CA ASP A 97 -10.92 0.69 15.65
C ASP A 97 -11.08 0.29 14.17
N TRP A 98 -9.99 0.36 13.41
CA TRP A 98 -9.99 0.11 11.97
C TRP A 98 -10.56 -1.28 11.64
N THR A 99 -11.25 -1.36 10.50
CA THR A 99 -11.79 -2.61 9.96
C THR A 99 -11.06 -3.03 8.68
N PRO A 100 -10.98 -4.33 8.39
CA PRO A 100 -10.38 -4.81 7.15
C PRO A 100 -11.04 -4.22 5.90
N THR A 101 -10.21 -3.97 4.89
CA THR A 101 -10.63 -3.48 3.58
C THR A 101 -11.58 -4.45 2.89
N THR A 102 -12.63 -3.92 2.27
CA THR A 102 -13.65 -4.74 1.58
C THR A 102 -13.12 -5.38 0.30
N ASP A 103 -13.77 -6.46 -0.14
CA ASP A 103 -13.42 -7.14 -1.39
C ASP A 103 -13.54 -6.24 -2.62
N GLU A 104 -14.51 -5.31 -2.65
CA GLU A 104 -14.62 -4.36 -3.77
C GLU A 104 -13.41 -3.44 -3.85
N MET A 105 -12.92 -2.94 -2.71
CA MET A 105 -11.75 -2.07 -2.68
C MET A 105 -10.49 -2.84 -3.06
N TRP A 106 -10.34 -4.11 -2.64
CA TRP A 106 -9.22 -4.95 -3.09
C TRP A 106 -9.19 -5.18 -4.60
N LYS A 107 -10.35 -5.27 -5.27
CA LYS A 107 -10.41 -5.33 -6.73
C LYS A 107 -9.87 -4.05 -7.36
N HIS A 108 -10.22 -2.88 -6.81
CA HIS A 108 -9.71 -1.58 -7.28
C HIS A 108 -8.20 -1.45 -7.08
N ILE A 109 -7.68 -1.89 -5.93
CA ILE A 109 -6.23 -1.90 -5.65
C ILE A 109 -5.47 -2.77 -6.66
N GLY A 110 -6.01 -3.95 -6.99
CA GLY A 110 -5.40 -4.83 -8.00
C GLY A 110 -5.28 -4.17 -9.37
N LEU A 111 -6.36 -3.55 -9.86
CA LEU A 111 -6.37 -2.86 -11.16
C LEU A 111 -5.38 -1.69 -11.22
N THR A 112 -5.23 -0.96 -10.12
CA THR A 112 -4.28 0.18 -10.05
C THR A 112 -2.82 -0.27 -9.95
N ALA A 113 -2.54 -1.44 -9.38
CA ALA A 113 -1.19 -2.01 -9.36
C ALA A 113 -0.74 -2.51 -10.75
N GLU A 114 -1.67 -3.08 -11.54
CA GLU A 114 -1.39 -3.59 -12.89
C GLU A 114 -1.28 -2.47 -13.96
N GLY A 115 -1.86 -1.29 -13.70
CA GLY A 115 -1.87 -0.15 -14.62
C GLY A 115 -0.66 0.79 -14.54
N VAL A 116 0.27 0.56 -13.60
CA VAL A 116 1.53 1.31 -13.49
C VAL A 116 2.63 0.47 -14.15
N SER A 117 2.64 0.47 -15.48
CA SER A 117 3.73 -0.04 -16.33
C SER A 117 4.25 1.08 -17.23
#